data_AF-A0A0D6LN63-F1
#
_entry.id   AF-A0A0D6LN63-F1
#
_cell.length_a   1.000
_cell.length_b   1.000
_cell.length_c   1.000
_cell.angle_alpha   90.00
_cell.angle_beta   90.00
_cell.angle_gamma   90.00
#
_symmetry.space_group_name_H-M   'P 1'
#
loop_
_entity.id
_entity.type
_entity.pdbx_description
1 polymer ?
#
loop_
_entity_poly.entity_id
_entity_poly.type
_entity_poly.pdbx_seq_one_letter_code
_entity_poly.pdbx_strand_id
1 'polypeptide(L)'
;MSLNFISADPEFCGFCGAILQMPQTAPSSVACRVCGTQWHVKADTEGMEQDDGADAIVDHVCSKVLFSFQVEYAFKAINSTNLTAVAVKGIDTAVIAVQKRVPDSLIVAGSVTSIYQLSPTVGCCAIGMIPDCKFQVRRAQMEAAQWKYQNGYDMPCELLAKRMADKNQYYTQNAEMRSLGCGALAHVSPNLFFFVCGQNIIWNSFTAMIMISFDDEDGAVVFKVDPAGYYRGMKAVSVGVKQVTASSFLEKKIKKKSELNHDETIQLAIEALQSSLGIETRSKDLEVVVVSKKDKTFSSVSSHFALADAPVGFNVIHLLAGN
;
A
#
# COMPACT_ATOMS: atom_id res chain seq x y z
N MET A 1 -4.33 -29.33 -32.14
CA MET A 1 -3.69 -28.89 -30.88
C MET A 1 -4.24 -29.77 -29.78
N SER A 2 -3.39 -30.47 -29.03
CA SER A 2 -3.81 -31.12 -27.77
C SER A 2 -3.84 -30.06 -26.67
N LEU A 3 -4.99 -29.88 -26.04
CA LEU A 3 -5.10 -29.05 -24.84
C LEU A 3 -4.68 -29.92 -23.64
N ASN A 4 -3.46 -29.70 -23.17
CA ASN A 4 -2.92 -30.39 -22.00
C ASN A 4 -3.54 -29.80 -20.73
N PHE A 5 -4.78 -30.19 -20.43
CA PHE A 5 -5.36 -29.98 -19.11
C PHE A 5 -4.63 -30.87 -18.10
N ILE A 6 -4.30 -30.31 -16.94
CA ILE A 6 -3.77 -31.03 -15.77
C ILE A 6 -4.84 -30.90 -14.68
N SER A 7 -5.29 -32.02 -14.12
CA SER A 7 -6.16 -32.00 -12.95
C SER A 7 -5.31 -31.91 -11.69
N ALA A 8 -5.71 -31.05 -10.74
CA ALA A 8 -5.01 -30.89 -9.46
C ALA A 8 -5.13 -32.15 -8.59
N ASP A 9 -6.33 -32.76 -8.56
CA ASP A 9 -6.52 -34.12 -8.08
C ASP A 9 -6.33 -35.13 -9.22
N PRO A 10 -5.60 -36.23 -9.01
CA PRO A 10 -5.50 -37.30 -10.01
C PRO A 10 -6.86 -38.01 -10.19
N GLU A 11 -7.66 -38.15 -9.13
CA GLU A 11 -8.92 -38.90 -9.15
C GLU A 11 -10.06 -38.22 -9.92
N PHE A 12 -9.91 -36.96 -10.37
CA PHE A 12 -10.98 -36.19 -11.00
C PHE A 12 -10.61 -35.67 -12.39
N CYS A 13 -11.56 -35.74 -13.32
CA CYS A 13 -11.38 -35.22 -14.67
C CYS A 13 -11.42 -33.68 -14.67
N GLY A 14 -10.27 -33.02 -14.83
CA GLY A 14 -10.14 -31.55 -14.83
C GLY A 14 -10.88 -30.81 -15.96
N PHE A 15 -11.60 -31.51 -16.84
CA PHE A 15 -12.49 -30.93 -17.85
C PHE A 15 -13.98 -30.96 -17.45
N CYS A 16 -14.41 -31.89 -16.60
CA CYS A 16 -15.85 -32.10 -16.29
C CYS A 16 -16.17 -32.48 -14.84
N GLY A 17 -15.19 -32.59 -13.94
CA GLY A 17 -15.38 -32.94 -12.53
C GLY A 17 -15.78 -34.39 -12.25
N ALA A 18 -15.89 -35.25 -13.27
CA ALA A 18 -16.23 -36.66 -13.09
C ALA A 18 -15.03 -37.48 -12.56
N ILE A 19 -15.30 -38.39 -11.63
CA ILE A 19 -14.28 -39.30 -11.06
C ILE A 19 -13.67 -40.17 -12.17
N LEU A 20 -12.35 -40.18 -12.25
CA LEU A 20 -11.54 -41.05 -13.10
C LEU A 20 -11.28 -42.38 -12.37
N GLN A 21 -11.35 -43.49 -13.09
CA GLN A 21 -10.90 -44.77 -12.54
C GLN A 21 -9.38 -44.88 -12.67
N MET A 22 -8.69 -44.77 -11.54
CA MET A 22 -7.24 -44.91 -11.48
C MET A 22 -6.77 -46.30 -11.97
N PRO A 23 -5.74 -46.35 -12.82
CA PRO A 23 -5.01 -47.58 -13.10
C PRO A 23 -4.07 -47.87 -11.93
N GLN A 24 -3.90 -49.15 -11.59
CA GLN A 24 -3.04 -49.56 -10.46
C GLN A 24 -1.53 -49.39 -10.74
N THR A 25 -1.15 -48.99 -11.95
CA THR A 25 0.24 -48.76 -12.35
C THR A 25 0.37 -47.54 -13.28
N ALA A 26 1.44 -46.78 -13.07
CA ALA A 26 1.89 -45.68 -13.92
C ALA A 26 3.25 -46.04 -14.56
N PRO A 27 3.61 -45.47 -15.73
CA PRO A 27 2.81 -44.54 -16.54
C PRO A 27 1.75 -45.25 -17.39
N SER A 28 0.60 -44.61 -17.57
CA SER A 28 -0.56 -45.19 -18.28
C SER A 28 -1.55 -44.10 -18.72
N SER A 29 -2.60 -44.47 -19.47
CA SER A 29 -3.62 -43.51 -19.93
C SER A 29 -5.05 -43.94 -19.56
N VAL A 30 -5.87 -42.94 -19.22
CA VAL A 30 -7.27 -43.11 -18.78
C VAL A 30 -8.18 -42.23 -19.63
N ALA A 31 -9.27 -42.78 -20.14
CA ALA A 31 -10.34 -41.99 -20.75
C ALA A 31 -11.43 -41.68 -19.72
N CYS A 32 -11.86 -40.41 -19.63
CA CYS A 32 -13.00 -40.05 -18.80
C CYS A 32 -14.29 -40.67 -19.35
N ARG A 33 -15.01 -41.44 -18.54
CA ARG A 33 -16.27 -42.10 -18.91
C ARG A 33 -17.40 -41.12 -19.27
N VAL A 34 -17.30 -39.85 -18.87
CA VAL A 34 -18.36 -38.83 -19.06
C VAL A 34 -18.11 -37.95 -20.29
N CYS A 35 -16.89 -37.44 -20.48
CA CYS A 35 -16.56 -36.51 -21.57
C CYS A 35 -15.60 -37.07 -22.63
N GLY A 36 -15.13 -38.32 -22.49
CA GLY A 36 -14.23 -38.98 -23.44
C GLY A 36 -12.77 -38.47 -23.45
N THR A 37 -12.46 -37.36 -22.78
CA THR A 37 -11.11 -36.79 -22.67
C THR A 37 -10.11 -37.83 -22.17
N GLN A 38 -8.98 -37.97 -22.88
CA GLN A 38 -7.88 -38.83 -22.49
C GLN A 38 -6.89 -38.08 -21.58
N TRP A 39 -6.46 -38.75 -20.52
CA TRP A 39 -5.53 -38.27 -19.51
C TRP A 39 -4.31 -39.20 -19.48
N HIS A 40 -3.12 -38.64 -19.32
CA HIS A 40 -1.87 -39.39 -19.23
C HIS A 40 -1.31 -39.30 -17.80
N VAL A 41 -1.31 -40.42 -17.08
CA VAL A 41 -0.77 -40.54 -15.74
C VAL A 41 0.74 -40.74 -15.87
N LYS A 42 1.53 -39.77 -15.38
CA LYS A 42 2.99 -39.90 -15.22
C LYS A 42 3.29 -40.78 -13.99
N ALA A 43 4.48 -41.33 -13.91
CA ALA A 43 5.00 -41.91 -12.66
C ALA A 43 5.67 -40.81 -11.83
N ASP A 44 5.52 -40.86 -10.51
CA ASP A 44 6.11 -39.88 -9.60
C ASP A 44 7.63 -40.05 -9.53
N THR A 45 8.36 -39.09 -10.09
CA THR A 45 9.82 -38.96 -9.93
C THR A 45 10.09 -37.87 -8.90
N GLU A 46 10.60 -38.25 -7.73
CA GLU A 46 10.94 -37.31 -6.66
C GLU A 46 12.01 -36.29 -7.13
N GLY A 47 11.63 -35.01 -7.15
CA GLY A 47 12.55 -33.92 -7.50
C GLY A 47 11.89 -32.55 -7.36
N MET A 48 12.50 -31.65 -6.60
CA MET A 48 12.18 -30.22 -6.67
C MET A 48 12.87 -29.63 -7.89
N GLU A 49 12.19 -29.55 -9.03
CA GLU A 49 12.64 -28.71 -10.15
C GLU A 49 12.19 -27.26 -9.95
N GLN A 50 12.92 -26.35 -10.61
CA GLN A 50 12.89 -24.91 -10.33
C GLN A 50 12.03 -24.18 -11.36
N ASP A 51 10.74 -24.07 -11.09
CA ASP A 51 9.79 -23.41 -11.99
C ASP A 51 9.95 -21.87 -11.99
N ASP A 52 10.74 -21.37 -12.94
CA ASP A 52 10.74 -19.96 -13.38
C ASP A 52 9.49 -19.62 -14.26
N GLY A 53 8.48 -20.50 -14.26
CA GLY A 53 7.20 -20.36 -14.95
C GLY A 53 6.09 -19.72 -14.09
N ALA A 54 4.97 -19.34 -14.71
CA ALA A 54 3.81 -18.79 -14.00
C ALA A 54 2.87 -19.88 -13.43
N ASP A 55 3.37 -21.12 -13.30
CA ASP A 55 2.60 -22.31 -12.95
C ASP A 55 2.54 -22.50 -11.43
N ALA A 56 1.81 -21.60 -10.77
CA ALA A 56 1.40 -21.82 -9.39
C ALA A 56 0.51 -23.08 -9.31
N ILE A 57 0.92 -24.07 -8.50
CA ILE A 57 0.08 -25.24 -8.19
C ILE A 57 -1.06 -24.80 -7.25
N VAL A 58 -2.11 -24.28 -7.87
CA VAL A 58 -3.35 -23.82 -7.24
C VAL A 58 -4.21 -25.03 -6.86
N ASP A 59 -3.98 -25.57 -5.65
CA ASP A 59 -4.89 -25.25 -4.52
C ASP A 59 -4.58 -26.03 -3.22
N HIS A 60 -3.97 -27.21 -3.25
CA HIS A 60 -3.84 -28.02 -2.01
C HIS A 60 -2.77 -27.56 -0.99
N VAL A 61 -2.01 -26.49 -1.29
CA VAL A 61 -1.20 -25.72 -0.31
C VAL A 61 -1.84 -24.34 -0.01
N CYS A 62 -3.01 -24.05 -0.60
CA CYS A 62 -3.69 -22.76 -0.58
C CYS A 62 -4.54 -22.56 0.70
N SER A 63 -3.87 -22.28 1.82
CA SER A 63 -4.54 -21.72 3.01
C SER A 63 -3.64 -20.83 3.88
N LYS A 64 -2.32 -20.99 3.82
CA LYS A 64 -1.35 -20.16 4.56
C LYS A 64 -0.19 -19.63 3.72
N VAL A 65 0.30 -20.44 2.77
CA VAL A 65 1.51 -20.10 1.97
C VAL A 65 1.17 -19.13 0.84
N LEU A 66 0.26 -19.51 -0.08
CA LEU A 66 -0.19 -18.64 -1.18
C LEU A 66 -0.80 -17.31 -0.69
N PHE A 67 -1.48 -17.34 0.46
CA PHE A 67 -1.97 -16.14 1.13
C PHE A 67 -0.84 -15.14 1.49
N SER A 68 0.25 -15.65 2.07
CA SER A 68 1.42 -14.84 2.41
C SER A 68 2.08 -14.25 1.15
N PHE A 69 2.17 -15.00 0.06
CA PHE A 69 2.72 -14.50 -1.20
C PHE A 69 1.90 -13.34 -1.79
N GLN A 70 0.56 -13.37 -1.75
CA GLN A 70 -0.24 -12.22 -2.20
C GLN A 70 0.07 -10.95 -1.38
N VAL A 71 0.28 -11.08 -0.07
CA VAL A 71 0.70 -9.97 0.79
C VAL A 71 2.13 -9.51 0.48
N GLU A 72 3.04 -10.37 0.03
CA GLU A 72 4.34 -9.91 -0.49
C GLU A 72 4.23 -9.14 -1.82
N TYR A 73 3.34 -9.57 -2.73
CA TYR A 73 3.04 -8.80 -3.93
C TYR A 73 2.49 -7.42 -3.57
N ALA A 74 1.77 -7.26 -2.44
CA ALA A 74 1.33 -5.95 -1.95
C ALA A 74 2.47 -4.97 -1.72
N PHE A 75 3.51 -5.42 -1.02
CA PHE A 75 4.68 -4.59 -0.73
C PHE A 75 5.50 -4.30 -1.99
N LYS A 76 5.54 -5.23 -2.95
CA LYS A 76 6.13 -5.01 -4.29
C LYS A 76 5.29 -3.99 -5.09
N ALA A 77 3.97 -4.00 -4.97
CA ALA A 77 3.04 -3.13 -5.69
C ALA A 77 3.07 -1.66 -5.24
N ILE A 78 3.20 -1.41 -3.93
CA ILE A 78 3.34 -0.05 -3.37
C ILE A 78 4.52 0.69 -4.05
N ASN A 79 5.60 -0.03 -4.32
CA ASN A 79 6.82 0.47 -4.95
C ASN A 79 6.69 0.79 -6.45
N SER A 80 5.64 0.31 -7.15
CA SER A 80 5.44 0.57 -8.58
C SER A 80 5.36 2.06 -8.94
N THR A 81 4.88 2.89 -8.02
CA THR A 81 4.69 4.34 -8.25
C THR A 81 5.98 5.16 -8.32
N ASN A 82 7.11 4.61 -7.88
CA ASN A 82 8.38 5.36 -7.78
C ASN A 82 8.30 6.64 -6.93
N LEU A 83 7.37 6.69 -5.97
CA LEU A 83 7.28 7.72 -4.94
C LEU A 83 7.92 7.26 -3.62
N THR A 84 8.19 8.20 -2.73
CA THR A 84 8.56 7.94 -1.33
C THR A 84 8.02 9.07 -0.45
N ALA A 85 7.48 8.71 0.72
CA ALA A 85 7.16 9.66 1.79
C ALA A 85 7.96 9.35 3.05
N VAL A 86 8.12 10.40 3.86
CA VAL A 86 8.66 10.36 5.21
C VAL A 86 7.67 11.08 6.12
N ALA A 87 7.47 10.55 7.33
CA ALA A 87 6.75 11.25 8.39
C ALA A 87 7.52 11.18 9.72
N VAL A 88 7.41 12.23 10.53
CA VAL A 88 8.20 12.42 11.76
C VAL A 88 7.31 13.01 12.86
N LYS A 89 7.37 12.44 14.08
CA LYS A 89 6.82 13.00 15.32
C LYS A 89 7.89 13.89 15.97
N GLY A 90 7.59 15.18 16.12
CA GLY A 90 8.25 16.08 17.06
C GLY A 90 7.56 16.08 18.42
N ILE A 91 7.85 17.10 19.24
CA ILE A 91 7.19 17.28 20.55
C ILE A 91 5.74 17.74 20.34
N ASP A 92 5.57 18.99 19.88
CA ASP A 92 4.26 19.63 19.68
C ASP A 92 3.68 19.46 18.26
N THR A 93 4.42 18.82 17.33
CA THR A 93 4.07 18.79 15.90
C THR A 93 4.36 17.46 15.20
N ALA A 94 3.48 17.03 14.30
CA ALA A 94 3.71 15.92 13.38
C ALA A 94 3.82 16.42 11.94
N VAL A 95 4.71 15.82 11.15
CA VAL A 95 4.99 16.23 9.76
C VAL A 95 4.91 15.03 8.82
N ILE A 96 4.28 15.20 7.66
CA ILE A 96 4.47 14.34 6.48
C ILE A 96 5.15 15.17 5.40
N ALA A 97 6.19 14.62 4.77
CA ALA A 97 6.75 15.10 3.53
C ALA A 97 6.69 13.99 2.47
N VAL A 98 6.35 14.34 1.22
CA VAL A 98 6.20 13.41 0.10
C VAL A 98 6.84 13.98 -1.16
N GLN A 99 7.48 13.12 -1.95
CA GLN A 99 7.90 13.51 -3.30
C GLN A 99 6.68 13.71 -4.21
N LYS A 100 6.58 14.89 -4.83
CA LYS A 100 5.63 15.18 -5.91
C LYS A 100 6.33 14.92 -7.25
N ARG A 101 5.66 14.22 -8.17
CA ARG A 101 6.19 14.03 -9.54
C ARG A 101 5.10 14.32 -10.56
N VAL A 102 5.21 15.46 -11.23
CA VAL A 102 4.34 15.84 -12.36
C VAL A 102 5.05 15.43 -13.65
N PRO A 103 4.53 14.48 -14.44
CA PRO A 103 5.23 13.95 -15.62
C PRO A 103 5.13 14.83 -16.87
N ASP A 104 4.12 15.71 -16.95
CA ASP A 104 3.91 16.64 -18.05
C ASP A 104 3.47 18.01 -17.52
N SER A 105 4.06 19.06 -18.09
CA SER A 105 3.72 20.47 -17.98
C SER A 105 2.22 20.81 -18.14
N LEU A 106 1.48 20.05 -18.96
CA LEU A 106 0.04 20.30 -19.19
C LEU A 106 -0.84 19.86 -18.01
N ILE A 107 -0.31 19.07 -17.07
CA ILE A 107 -1.05 18.59 -15.91
C ILE A 107 -1.09 19.68 -14.84
N VAL A 108 -2.30 20.09 -14.45
CA VAL A 108 -2.53 21.03 -13.35
C VAL A 108 -1.92 20.48 -12.07
N ALA A 109 -0.79 21.03 -11.62
CA ALA A 109 0.03 20.46 -10.54
C ALA A 109 -0.75 20.28 -9.23
N GLY A 110 -1.73 21.14 -8.93
CA GLY A 110 -2.61 21.01 -7.76
C GLY A 110 -3.53 19.77 -7.76
N SER A 111 -3.75 19.13 -8.92
CA SER A 111 -4.55 17.90 -9.04
C SER A 111 -3.77 16.62 -8.72
N VAL A 112 -2.44 16.67 -8.76
CA VAL A 112 -1.53 15.55 -8.48
C VAL A 112 -1.02 15.68 -7.05
N THR A 113 -1.75 15.12 -6.08
CA THR A 113 -1.32 15.04 -4.69
C THR A 113 -1.40 13.62 -4.14
N SER A 114 -0.51 13.31 -3.20
CA SER A 114 -0.52 12.06 -2.44
C SER A 114 -0.96 12.25 -0.98
N ILE A 115 -1.35 13.47 -0.60
CA ILE A 115 -1.77 13.84 0.76
C ILE A 115 -3.24 14.28 0.77
N TYR A 116 -3.98 13.82 1.77
CA TYR A 116 -5.43 13.89 1.85
C TYR A 116 -5.85 14.20 3.29
N GLN A 117 -6.85 15.06 3.46
CA GLN A 117 -7.51 15.30 4.73
C GLN A 117 -8.57 14.21 4.95
N LEU A 118 -8.54 13.50 6.08
CA LEU A 118 -9.55 12.48 6.43
C LEU A 118 -10.63 13.04 7.37
N SER A 119 -10.20 13.91 8.27
CA SER A 119 -10.98 14.59 9.30
C SER A 119 -10.38 15.99 9.48
N PRO A 120 -11.08 17.01 10.04
CA PRO A 120 -10.47 18.30 10.35
C PRO A 120 -9.12 18.17 11.09
N THR A 121 -9.04 17.21 12.02
CA THR A 121 -7.87 16.91 12.87
C THR A 121 -6.90 15.86 12.34
N VAL A 122 -7.23 15.12 11.27
CA VAL A 122 -6.43 13.96 10.80
C VAL A 122 -6.02 14.10 9.34
N GLY A 123 -4.71 14.18 9.13
CA GLY A 123 -4.04 14.12 7.83
C GLY A 123 -3.61 12.72 7.45
N CYS A 124 -3.52 12.46 6.14
CA CYS A 124 -3.16 11.17 5.58
C CYS A 124 -2.28 11.33 4.33
N CYS A 125 -1.21 10.55 4.20
CA CYS A 125 -0.60 10.23 2.92
C CYS A 125 -0.85 8.77 2.57
N ALA A 126 -1.22 8.49 1.32
CA ALA A 126 -1.45 7.14 0.81
C ALA A 126 -0.52 6.85 -0.37
N ILE A 127 0.28 5.79 -0.28
CA ILE A 127 1.24 5.37 -1.32
C ILE A 127 0.88 3.98 -1.85
N GLY A 128 0.93 3.86 -3.16
CA GLY A 128 0.55 2.70 -3.95
C GLY A 128 -0.32 3.14 -5.12
N MET A 129 -1.09 2.23 -5.70
CA MET A 129 -1.85 2.50 -6.91
C MET A 129 -2.89 3.62 -6.68
N ILE A 130 -2.88 4.68 -7.50
CA ILE A 130 -3.62 5.93 -7.22
C ILE A 130 -5.15 5.73 -7.05
N PRO A 131 -5.84 4.88 -7.84
CA PRO A 131 -7.24 4.50 -7.58
C PRO A 131 -7.46 3.92 -6.17
N ASP A 132 -6.65 2.94 -5.78
CA ASP A 132 -6.67 2.30 -4.46
C ASP A 132 -6.42 3.33 -3.35
N CYS A 133 -5.45 4.23 -3.51
CA CYS A 133 -5.19 5.31 -2.55
C CYS A 133 -6.44 6.16 -2.33
N LYS A 134 -7.09 6.57 -3.43
CA LYS A 134 -8.30 7.40 -3.38
C LYS A 134 -9.48 6.63 -2.79
N PHE A 135 -9.62 5.33 -3.07
CA PHE A 135 -10.65 4.49 -2.44
C PHE A 135 -10.41 4.34 -0.93
N GLN A 136 -9.20 4.01 -0.49
CA GLN A 136 -8.86 3.83 0.93
C GLN A 136 -9.05 5.14 1.71
N VAL A 137 -8.68 6.28 1.12
CA VAL A 137 -8.96 7.62 1.65
C VAL A 137 -10.46 7.90 1.76
N ARG A 138 -11.25 7.62 0.73
CA ARG A 138 -12.72 7.76 0.80
C ARG A 138 -13.33 6.84 1.87
N ARG A 139 -12.82 5.61 2.02
CA ARG A 139 -13.28 4.69 3.07
C ARG A 139 -12.96 5.24 4.46
N ALA A 140 -11.76 5.75 4.69
CA ALA A 140 -11.37 6.35 5.96
C ALA A 140 -12.17 7.64 6.29
N GLN A 141 -12.44 8.49 5.29
CA GLN A 141 -13.32 9.66 5.45
C GLN A 141 -14.73 9.25 5.91
N MET A 142 -15.31 8.18 5.34
CA MET A 142 -16.62 7.68 5.75
C MET A 142 -16.62 7.14 7.19
N GLU A 143 -15.57 6.44 7.62
CA GLU A 143 -15.47 5.93 8.99
C GLU A 143 -15.29 7.07 10.01
N ALA A 144 -14.47 8.08 9.71
CA ALA A 144 -14.29 9.25 10.57
C ALA A 144 -15.59 10.08 10.69
N ALA A 145 -16.31 10.26 9.59
CA ALA A 145 -17.62 10.91 9.61
C ALA A 145 -18.67 10.10 10.38
N GLN A 146 -18.70 8.77 10.21
CA GLN A 146 -19.60 7.88 10.94
C GLN A 146 -19.29 7.88 12.45
N TRP A 147 -18.01 7.86 12.83
CA TRP A 147 -17.58 7.97 14.23
C TRP A 147 -18.06 9.29 14.85
N LYS A 148 -17.88 10.42 14.15
CA LYS A 148 -18.32 11.73 14.61
C LYS A 148 -19.84 11.82 14.75
N TYR A 149 -20.59 11.22 13.82
CA TYR A 149 -22.06 11.13 13.91
C TYR A 149 -22.52 10.27 15.09
N GLN A 150 -21.84 9.16 15.39
CA GLN A 150 -22.21 8.24 16.46
C GLN A 150 -21.84 8.75 17.86
N ASN A 151 -20.69 9.43 18.01
CA ASN A 151 -20.12 9.77 19.33
C ASN A 151 -20.06 11.28 19.62
N GLY A 152 -20.31 12.14 18.63
CA GLY A 152 -20.33 13.61 18.77
C GLY A 152 -18.96 14.31 18.72
N TYR A 153 -17.84 13.58 18.72
CA TYR A 153 -16.48 14.12 18.67
C TYR A 153 -15.66 13.56 17.48
N ASP A 154 -14.61 14.29 17.09
CA ASP A 154 -13.71 13.88 15.99
C ASP A 154 -12.92 12.60 16.33
N MET A 155 -12.71 11.75 15.33
CA MET A 155 -12.15 10.41 15.55
C MET A 155 -10.64 10.46 15.90
N PRO A 156 -10.20 9.83 17.01
CA PRO A 156 -8.78 9.71 17.35
C PRO A 156 -8.00 8.95 16.27
N CYS A 157 -6.78 9.41 15.97
CA CYS A 157 -5.98 8.88 14.87
C CYS A 157 -5.57 7.41 15.06
N GLU A 158 -5.28 6.96 16.30
CA GLU A 158 -5.06 5.52 16.54
C GLU A 158 -6.29 4.70 16.15
N LEU A 159 -7.48 5.13 16.58
CA LEU A 159 -8.69 4.35 16.36
C LEU A 159 -9.06 4.31 14.86
N LEU A 160 -8.81 5.39 14.12
CA LEU A 160 -8.95 5.39 12.67
C LEU A 160 -7.92 4.46 12.00
N ALA A 161 -6.66 4.47 12.44
CA ALA A 161 -5.63 3.53 11.99
C ALA A 161 -6.04 2.08 12.25
N LYS A 162 -6.57 1.77 13.43
CA LYS A 162 -7.12 0.47 13.79
C LYS A 162 -8.30 0.08 12.90
N ARG A 163 -9.31 0.93 12.71
CA ARG A 163 -10.47 0.64 11.86
C ARG A 163 -10.09 0.40 10.40
N MET A 164 -9.05 1.06 9.88
CA MET A 164 -8.54 0.81 8.54
C MET A 164 -7.72 -0.48 8.46
N ALA A 165 -6.94 -0.80 9.50
CA ALA A 165 -6.24 -2.08 9.64
C ALA A 165 -7.21 -3.27 9.73
N ASP A 166 -8.27 -3.17 10.55
CA ASP A 166 -9.33 -4.18 10.67
C ASP A 166 -9.97 -4.49 9.30
N LYS A 167 -10.18 -3.47 8.45
CA LYS A 167 -10.73 -3.65 7.09
C LYS A 167 -9.72 -4.25 6.12
N ASN A 168 -8.46 -3.78 6.16
CA ASN A 168 -7.39 -4.40 5.39
C ASN A 168 -7.26 -5.90 5.76
N GLN A 169 -7.36 -6.24 7.06
CA GLN A 169 -7.33 -7.62 7.55
C GLN A 169 -8.54 -8.46 7.10
N TYR A 170 -9.72 -7.85 6.96
CA TYR A 170 -10.88 -8.52 6.36
C TYR A 170 -10.67 -8.80 4.85
N TYR A 171 -10.07 -7.86 4.12
CA TYR A 171 -9.71 -8.04 2.70
C TYR A 171 -8.60 -9.06 2.48
N THR A 172 -7.76 -9.34 3.47
CA THR A 172 -6.75 -10.40 3.40
C THR A 172 -7.35 -11.76 3.77
N GLN A 173 -8.22 -11.84 4.78
CA GLN A 173 -8.83 -13.11 5.22
C GLN A 173 -9.86 -13.72 4.24
N ASN A 174 -10.53 -12.91 3.42
CA ASN A 174 -11.62 -13.38 2.54
C ASN A 174 -11.16 -13.61 1.10
N ALA A 175 -10.91 -14.86 0.71
CA ALA A 175 -10.33 -15.22 -0.61
C ALA A 175 -11.16 -14.78 -1.85
N GLU A 176 -12.49 -14.65 -1.72
CA GLU A 176 -13.36 -14.08 -2.78
C GLU A 176 -13.00 -12.62 -3.12
N MET A 177 -12.41 -11.91 -2.16
CA MET A 177 -12.09 -10.51 -2.23
C MET A 177 -10.60 -10.41 -2.58
N ARG A 178 -10.28 -10.19 -3.86
CA ARG A 178 -8.91 -10.11 -4.39
C ARG A 178 -7.97 -9.31 -3.47
N SER A 179 -7.09 -10.00 -2.72
CA SER A 179 -6.00 -9.35 -2.02
C SER A 179 -4.98 -8.79 -3.04
N LEU A 180 -4.04 -7.96 -2.58
CA LEU A 180 -3.74 -6.60 -3.19
C LEU A 180 -1.50 -5.89 -5.10
N GLY A 181 -1.51 -5.04 -6.19
CA GLY A 181 -0.70 -5.18 -7.41
C GLY A 181 -1.01 -6.47 -8.18
N CYS A 182 -2.00 -6.38 -9.07
CA CYS A 182 -1.73 -6.69 -10.47
C CYS A 182 -2.83 -6.06 -11.34
N GLY A 183 -2.81 -4.72 -11.40
CA GLY A 183 -3.66 -3.88 -12.25
C GLY A 183 -3.02 -3.45 -13.57
N ALA A 184 -1.82 -3.96 -13.90
CA ALA A 184 -1.11 -3.64 -15.14
C ALA A 184 -0.02 -4.67 -15.50
N LEU A 185 -0.40 -5.90 -15.90
CA LEU A 185 0.43 -6.74 -16.78
C LEU A 185 -0.37 -7.83 -17.53
N ALA A 186 -1.61 -7.52 -17.90
CA ALA A 186 -2.47 -8.37 -18.73
C ALA A 186 -2.73 -7.71 -20.09
N HIS A 187 -1.65 -7.43 -20.84
CA HIS A 187 -1.72 -6.87 -22.20
C HIS A 187 -0.96 -7.72 -23.24
N VAL A 188 -0.90 -9.03 -22.98
CA VAL A 188 -0.44 -10.07 -23.91
C VAL A 188 -1.46 -11.20 -23.87
N SER A 189 -1.81 -11.74 -25.05
CA SER A 189 -2.83 -12.79 -25.29
C SER A 189 -4.32 -12.37 -25.15
N PRO A 190 -5.10 -12.36 -26.26
CA PRO A 190 -6.52 -11.94 -26.25
C PRO A 190 -7.51 -13.01 -25.74
N ASN A 191 -7.03 -14.15 -25.21
CA ASN A 191 -7.83 -15.35 -24.97
C ASN A 191 -7.94 -15.76 -23.49
N LEU A 192 -7.55 -14.92 -22.52
CA LEU A 192 -7.69 -15.25 -21.10
C LEU A 192 -9.10 -14.91 -20.60
N PHE A 193 -9.77 -15.89 -19.99
CA PHE A 193 -11.22 -15.85 -19.77
C PHE A 193 -11.66 -14.80 -18.72
N PHE A 194 -12.58 -13.92 -19.13
CA PHE A 194 -13.31 -13.03 -18.23
C PHE A 194 -14.47 -13.81 -17.57
N PHE A 195 -14.27 -14.31 -16.34
CA PHE A 195 -15.37 -14.82 -15.52
C PHE A 195 -15.83 -13.74 -14.53
N VAL A 196 -16.70 -12.84 -15.00
CA VAL A 196 -17.34 -11.83 -14.14
C VAL A 196 -18.40 -12.53 -13.30
N CYS A 197 -18.11 -12.81 -12.02
CA CYS A 197 -19.17 -12.96 -11.04
C CYS A 197 -19.90 -11.61 -10.89
N GLY A 198 -21.23 -11.62 -10.92
CA GLY A 198 -22.04 -10.42 -11.12
C GLY A 198 -21.98 -9.43 -9.97
N GLN A 199 -21.87 -8.14 -10.30
CA GLN A 199 -22.31 -7.00 -9.48
C GLN A 199 -21.80 -6.95 -8.02
N ASN A 200 -20.48 -7.02 -7.85
CA ASN A 200 -19.75 -5.99 -7.10
C ASN A 200 -18.29 -5.92 -7.59
N ILE A 201 -17.83 -4.75 -8.02
CA ILE A 201 -16.39 -4.55 -8.25
C ILE A 201 -15.77 -4.34 -6.86
N ILE A 202 -15.11 -5.38 -6.35
CA ILE A 202 -14.52 -5.38 -5.02
C ILE A 202 -13.21 -4.56 -5.06
N TRP A 203 -13.33 -3.27 -4.80
CA TRP A 203 -12.21 -2.36 -4.57
C TRP A 203 -11.60 -2.62 -3.19
N ASN A 204 -10.71 -3.60 -3.11
CA ASN A 204 -9.77 -3.70 -2.02
C ASN A 204 -8.69 -2.57 -2.20
N SER A 205 -7.73 -2.37 -1.27
CA SER A 205 -6.70 -1.30 -1.41
C SER A 205 -5.23 -1.74 -1.27
N PHE A 206 -4.49 -1.88 -2.38
CA PHE A 206 -3.07 -2.29 -2.41
C PHE A 206 -2.14 -1.09 -2.08
N THR A 207 -2.32 -0.54 -0.87
CA THR A 207 -1.73 0.74 -0.43
C THR A 207 -1.30 0.75 1.02
N ALA A 208 -0.18 1.42 1.30
CA ALA A 208 0.25 1.77 2.66
C ALA A 208 -0.13 3.22 2.97
N MET A 209 -0.70 3.43 4.16
CA MET A 209 -1.22 4.71 4.60
C MET A 209 -0.43 5.20 5.81
N ILE A 210 0.02 6.46 5.76
CA ILE A 210 0.58 7.18 6.91
C ILE A 210 -0.44 8.22 7.34
N MET A 211 -0.84 8.21 8.61
CA MET A 211 -1.72 9.23 9.19
C MET A 211 -1.00 10.05 10.25
N ILE A 212 -1.33 11.33 10.33
CA ILE A 212 -0.87 12.24 11.38
C ILE A 212 -2.04 13.03 11.98
N SER A 213 -1.93 13.32 13.28
CA SER A 213 -2.78 14.28 13.98
C SER A 213 -2.01 14.90 15.14
N PHE A 214 -2.61 15.90 15.76
CA PHE A 214 -2.26 16.32 17.11
C PHE A 214 -3.45 15.99 18.01
N ASP A 215 -3.20 15.19 19.05
CA ASP A 215 -4.16 14.89 20.12
C ASP A 215 -3.79 15.70 21.38
N ASP A 216 -4.76 16.02 22.23
CA ASP A 216 -4.50 16.80 23.45
C ASP A 216 -3.88 15.95 24.57
N GLU A 217 -4.10 14.63 24.55
CA GLU A 217 -3.56 13.70 25.55
C GLU A 217 -2.19 13.13 25.13
N ASP A 218 -2.06 12.59 23.92
CA ASP A 218 -0.82 11.97 23.39
C ASP A 218 0.12 12.94 22.64
N GLY A 219 -0.33 14.18 22.42
CA GLY A 219 0.36 15.18 21.61
C GLY A 219 0.37 14.84 20.12
N ALA A 220 1.44 15.23 19.42
CA ALA A 220 1.63 14.89 18.01
C ALA A 220 1.72 13.37 17.82
N VAL A 221 0.97 12.76 16.90
CA VAL A 221 1.04 11.31 16.62
C VAL A 221 1.22 11.01 15.14
N VAL A 222 1.93 9.93 14.85
CA VAL A 222 2.20 9.41 13.50
C VAL A 222 1.91 7.91 13.50
N PHE A 223 0.93 7.48 12.71
CA PHE A 223 0.54 6.08 12.55
C PHE A 223 0.81 5.60 11.12
N LYS A 224 1.30 4.37 10.97
CA LYS A 224 1.32 3.66 9.69
C LYS A 224 0.31 2.52 9.73
N VAL A 225 -0.43 2.34 8.63
CA VAL A 225 -1.27 1.18 8.33
C VAL A 225 -0.73 0.50 7.07
N ASP A 226 -0.55 -0.82 7.15
CA ASP A 226 -0.09 -1.67 6.05
C ASP A 226 -1.27 -2.40 5.37
N PRO A 227 -1.13 -2.80 4.09
CA PRO A 227 -2.14 -3.60 3.38
C PRO A 227 -2.35 -4.97 4.04
N ALA A 228 -1.37 -5.46 4.82
CA ALA A 228 -1.40 -6.71 5.58
C ALA A 228 -2.26 -6.66 6.87
N GLY A 229 -3.10 -5.63 7.06
CA GLY A 229 -3.95 -5.51 8.26
C GLY A 229 -3.21 -5.10 9.55
N TYR A 230 -1.95 -4.66 9.44
CA TYR A 230 -1.13 -4.23 10.57
C TYR A 230 -1.11 -2.70 10.71
N TYR A 231 -1.14 -2.19 11.94
CA TYR A 231 -0.94 -0.77 12.22
C TYR A 231 -0.08 -0.53 13.46
N ARG A 232 0.75 0.52 13.45
CA ARG A 232 1.52 0.98 14.62
C ARG A 232 1.75 2.49 14.61
N GLY A 233 1.79 3.08 15.80
CA GLY A 233 2.37 4.40 16.03
C GLY A 233 3.90 4.33 15.94
N MET A 234 4.53 5.34 15.35
CA MET A 234 5.99 5.38 15.12
C MET A 234 6.56 6.77 15.38
N LYS A 235 7.80 6.87 15.90
CA LYS A 235 8.48 8.18 16.06
C LYS A 235 8.86 8.82 14.73
N ALA A 236 9.24 8.01 13.76
CA ALA A 236 9.26 8.37 12.35
C ALA A 236 9.05 7.12 11.51
N VAL A 237 8.60 7.33 10.28
CA VAL A 237 8.32 6.26 9.33
C VAL A 237 8.61 6.73 7.91
N SER A 238 8.95 5.81 7.02
CA SER A 238 8.99 6.07 5.59
C SER A 238 8.32 4.93 4.83
N VAL A 239 7.80 5.24 3.64
CA VAL A 239 7.03 4.32 2.79
C VAL A 239 7.34 4.60 1.32
N GLY A 240 7.39 3.55 0.51
CA GLY A 240 7.69 3.61 -0.93
C GLY A 240 9.12 3.19 -1.26
N VAL A 241 9.55 3.40 -2.50
CA VAL A 241 10.73 2.73 -3.10
C VAL A 241 12.01 2.89 -2.29
N LYS A 242 12.23 4.06 -1.67
CA LYS A 242 13.45 4.34 -0.89
C LYS A 242 13.28 4.24 0.63
N GLN A 243 12.22 3.56 1.11
CA GLN A 243 11.92 3.34 2.52
C GLN A 243 13.09 2.79 3.34
N VAL A 244 13.87 1.84 2.80
CA VAL A 244 15.00 1.23 3.54
C VAL A 244 16.08 2.27 3.83
N THR A 245 16.45 3.08 2.83
CA THR A 245 17.43 4.17 2.95
C THR A 245 16.94 5.29 3.85
N ALA A 246 15.68 5.72 3.68
CA ALA A 246 15.07 6.77 4.49
C ALA A 246 14.97 6.36 5.97
N SER A 247 14.49 5.15 6.27
CA SER A 247 14.43 4.62 7.64
C SER A 247 15.82 4.54 8.28
N SER A 248 16.82 4.05 7.52
CA SER A 248 18.22 3.98 7.98
C SER A 248 18.85 5.34 8.28
N PHE A 249 18.38 6.42 7.64
CA PHE A 249 18.78 7.80 7.93
C PHE A 249 18.06 8.33 9.18
N LEU A 250 16.73 8.15 9.24
CA LEU A 250 15.88 8.59 10.36
C LEU A 250 16.35 7.97 11.68
N GLU A 251 16.64 6.67 11.72
CA GLU A 251 17.19 6.01 12.91
C GLU A 251 18.49 6.66 13.40
N LYS A 252 19.42 7.02 12.50
CA LYS A 252 20.71 7.62 12.85
C LYS A 252 20.57 9.06 13.39
N LYS A 253 19.49 9.76 13.03
CA LYS A 253 19.16 11.09 13.56
C LYS A 253 18.41 10.99 14.89
N ILE A 254 17.37 10.16 14.97
CA ILE A 254 16.52 10.00 16.16
C ILE A 254 17.29 9.38 17.34
N LYS A 255 18.26 8.50 17.07
CA LYS A 255 19.20 7.98 18.11
C LYS A 255 20.14 9.05 18.68
N LYS A 256 20.28 10.23 18.05
CA LYS A 256 21.05 11.37 18.57
C LYS A 256 20.19 12.41 19.29
N LYS A 257 18.97 12.66 18.80
CA LYS A 257 18.00 13.58 19.39
C LYS A 257 16.59 12.99 19.28
N SER A 258 16.02 12.60 20.42
CA SER A 258 14.75 11.87 20.52
C SER A 258 13.50 12.74 20.56
N GLU A 259 13.69 14.04 20.80
CA GLU A 259 12.67 15.07 20.97
C GLU A 259 13.05 16.23 20.06
N LEU A 260 12.14 16.64 19.16
CA LEU A 260 12.43 17.59 18.09
C LEU A 260 11.48 18.77 18.19
N ASN A 261 12.01 19.98 18.02
CA ASN A 261 11.21 21.20 17.89
C ASN A 261 10.49 21.20 16.52
N HIS A 262 9.52 22.10 16.35
CA HIS A 262 8.74 22.26 15.10
C HIS A 262 9.62 22.29 13.85
N ASP A 263 10.52 23.27 13.78
CA ASP A 263 11.34 23.52 12.58
C ASP A 263 12.34 22.39 12.33
N GLU A 264 12.89 21.80 13.41
CA GLU A 264 13.77 20.63 13.34
C GLU A 264 13.04 19.37 12.83
N THR A 265 11.75 19.23 13.15
CA THR A 265 10.92 18.10 12.69
C THR A 265 10.66 18.21 11.20
N ILE A 266 10.37 19.42 10.71
CA ILE A 266 10.21 19.70 9.27
C ILE A 266 11.54 19.50 8.54
N GLN A 267 12.62 20.08 9.05
CA GLN A 267 13.97 19.92 8.48
C GLN A 267 14.37 18.44 8.39
N LEU A 268 14.15 17.64 9.46
CA LEU A 268 14.48 16.21 9.44
C LEU A 268 13.67 15.42 8.41
N ALA A 269 12.39 15.73 8.22
CA ALA A 269 11.57 15.08 7.20
C ALA A 269 12.06 15.37 5.77
N ILE A 270 12.45 16.63 5.50
CA ILE A 270 13.00 17.06 4.21
C ILE A 270 14.39 16.46 3.96
N GLU A 271 15.30 16.53 4.94
CA GLU A 271 16.64 15.95 4.84
C GLU A 271 16.60 14.43 4.61
N ALA A 272 15.65 13.71 5.24
CA ALA A 272 15.48 12.27 5.04
C ALA A 272 15.01 11.92 3.63
N LEU A 273 14.12 12.73 3.04
CA LEU A 273 13.76 12.59 1.62
C LEU A 273 14.95 12.88 0.71
N GLN A 274 15.63 14.03 0.87
CA GLN A 274 16.79 14.40 0.06
C GLN A 274 17.90 13.35 0.14
N SER A 275 18.26 12.91 1.35
CA SER A 275 19.29 11.89 1.59
C SER A 275 18.91 10.50 1.06
N SER A 276 17.62 10.17 0.95
CA SER A 276 17.19 8.91 0.32
C SER A 276 17.16 9.02 -1.21
N LEU A 277 16.61 10.12 -1.74
CA LEU A 277 16.52 10.38 -3.17
C LEU A 277 17.89 10.56 -3.82
N GLY A 278 18.86 11.17 -3.11
CA GLY A 278 20.18 11.52 -3.65
C GLY A 278 20.14 12.76 -4.55
N ILE A 279 19.12 13.60 -4.37
CA ILE A 279 18.78 14.75 -5.21
C ILE A 279 18.32 15.89 -4.29
N GLU A 280 18.77 17.11 -4.56
CA GLU A 280 18.21 18.32 -3.94
C GLU A 280 16.78 18.55 -4.45
N THR A 281 15.80 18.29 -3.58
CA THR A 281 14.38 18.52 -3.89
C THR A 281 14.10 20.02 -4.01
N ARG A 282 13.31 20.42 -5.00
CA ARG A 282 12.82 21.80 -5.15
C ARG A 282 11.43 21.95 -4.50
N SER A 283 11.07 23.18 -4.18
CA SER A 283 9.73 23.59 -3.68
C SER A 283 8.56 22.99 -4.48
N LYS A 284 8.74 22.80 -5.80
CA LYS A 284 7.70 22.31 -6.73
C LYS A 284 7.58 20.77 -6.77
N ASP A 285 8.62 20.06 -6.33
CA ASP A 285 8.73 18.59 -6.38
C ASP A 285 8.44 17.93 -5.02
N LEU A 286 7.87 18.70 -4.08
CA LEU A 286 7.69 18.33 -2.68
C LEU A 286 6.29 18.74 -2.20
N GLU A 287 5.60 17.84 -1.51
CA GLU A 287 4.40 18.16 -0.73
C GLU A 287 4.71 17.97 0.76
N VAL A 288 4.49 19.01 1.56
CA VAL A 288 4.68 18.97 3.02
C VAL A 288 3.40 19.40 3.71
N VAL A 289 2.97 18.61 4.69
CA VAL A 289 1.86 18.89 5.58
C VAL A 289 2.33 18.78 7.02
N VAL A 290 1.88 19.71 7.86
CA VAL A 290 2.16 19.78 9.29
C VAL A 290 0.83 19.75 10.03
N VAL A 291 0.82 19.14 11.22
CA VAL A 291 -0.22 19.34 12.22
C VAL A 291 0.49 19.72 13.52
N SER A 292 -0.02 20.75 14.21
CA SER A 292 0.64 21.33 15.39
C SER A 292 -0.32 21.51 16.56
N LYS A 293 0.25 21.75 17.74
CA LYS A 293 -0.51 22.11 18.95
C LYS A 293 -1.30 23.42 18.83
N LYS A 294 -0.80 24.39 18.05
CA LYS A 294 -1.51 25.64 17.74
C LYS A 294 -2.64 25.35 16.75
N ASP A 295 -2.24 24.87 15.58
CA ASP A 295 -3.12 24.54 14.46
C ASP A 295 -3.30 23.02 14.38
N LYS A 296 -4.30 22.53 15.12
CA LYS A 296 -4.74 21.12 15.10
C LYS A 296 -5.40 20.74 13.77
N THR A 297 -5.79 21.73 12.97
CA THR A 297 -6.33 21.56 11.63
C THR A 297 -5.22 21.23 10.63
N PHE A 298 -5.44 20.20 9.82
CA PHE A 298 -4.58 19.84 8.69
C PHE A 298 -4.21 21.05 7.81
N SER A 299 -2.93 21.41 7.75
CA SER A 299 -2.44 22.54 6.93
C SER A 299 -1.33 22.11 5.96
N SER A 300 -1.53 22.43 4.68
CA SER A 300 -0.55 22.18 3.62
C SER A 300 0.40 23.35 3.45
N VAL A 301 1.69 23.13 3.73
CA VAL A 301 2.73 24.18 3.67
C VAL A 301 3.09 24.56 2.22
N SER A 302 2.75 23.70 1.25
CA SER A 302 3.06 23.88 -0.18
C SER A 302 2.56 25.19 -0.80
N SER A 303 1.56 25.85 -0.21
CA SER A 303 1.12 27.20 -0.62
C SER A 303 2.14 28.30 -0.31
N HIS A 304 2.88 28.21 0.81
CA HIS A 304 3.87 29.22 1.21
C HIS A 304 5.19 29.09 0.43
N PHE A 305 5.55 27.88 0.00
CA PHE A 305 6.74 27.63 -0.83
C PHE A 305 6.63 28.16 -2.27
N ALA A 306 5.42 28.46 -2.75
CA ALA A 306 5.17 28.82 -4.15
C ALA A 306 5.82 30.15 -4.61
N LEU A 307 6.28 30.98 -3.67
CA LEU A 307 6.93 32.27 -3.93
C LEU A 307 8.47 32.20 -4.00
N ALA A 308 9.08 31.03 -3.76
CA ALA A 308 10.53 30.87 -3.75
C ALA A 308 11.00 29.69 -4.62
N ASP A 309 11.53 30.01 -5.81
CA ASP A 309 12.28 29.10 -6.70
C ASP A 309 13.72 28.84 -6.20
N ALA A 310 13.86 28.66 -4.88
CA ALA A 310 15.13 28.39 -4.21
C ALA A 310 15.38 26.88 -4.06
N PRO A 311 16.65 26.43 -4.02
CA PRO A 311 16.98 25.08 -3.55
C PRO A 311 16.59 24.96 -2.07
N VAL A 312 16.00 23.82 -1.69
CA VAL A 312 15.43 23.61 -0.34
C VAL A 312 16.54 23.23 0.65
N GLY A 313 17.33 24.22 1.06
CA GLY A 313 18.42 24.09 2.03
C GLY A 313 18.44 25.22 3.06
N PHE A 314 18.46 24.85 4.35
CA PHE A 314 18.54 25.69 5.58
C PHE A 314 17.56 26.86 5.77
N ASN A 315 17.39 27.77 4.80
CA ASN A 315 16.59 28.99 4.93
C ASN A 315 15.07 28.78 4.86
N VAL A 316 14.61 27.53 4.71
CA VAL A 316 13.19 27.12 4.71
C VAL A 316 12.42 27.67 5.91
N ILE A 317 13.07 27.73 7.07
CA ILE A 317 12.49 28.14 8.35
C ILE A 317 11.97 29.59 8.29
N HIS A 318 12.62 30.48 7.54
CA HIS A 318 12.21 31.88 7.44
C HIS A 318 10.91 32.13 6.65
N LEU A 319 10.43 31.16 5.86
CA LEU A 319 9.11 31.24 5.20
C LEU A 319 7.96 30.68 6.06
N LEU A 320 8.29 29.96 7.15
CA LEU A 320 7.32 29.43 8.12
C LEU A 320 7.08 30.37 9.31
N ALA A 321 8.06 31.18 9.69
CA ALA A 321 7.95 32.18 10.76
C ALA A 321 7.16 33.46 10.37
N GLY A 322 6.34 33.38 9.33
CA GLY A 322 5.67 34.52 8.67
C GLY A 322 4.17 34.65 8.96
N ASN A 323 3.72 34.30 10.17
CA ASN A 323 2.40 34.61 10.75
C ASN A 323 2.47 34.50 12.29
#